data_AF-A0A5C3NZT2-F1
#
_entry.id   AF-A0A5C3NZT2-F1
#
_cell.length_a   1.000
_cell.length_b   1.000
_cell.length_c   1.000
_cell.angle_alpha   90.00
_cell.angle_beta   90.00
_cell.angle_gamma   90.00
#
_symmetry.space_group_name_H-M   'P 1'
#
loop_
_entity.id
_entity.type
_entity.pdbx_description
1 polymer ?
#
loop_
_entity_poly.entity_id
_entity_poly.type
_entity_poly.pdbx_seq_one_letter_code
_entity_poly.pdbx_strand_id
1 'polypeptide(L)'
;MPLLPVPDNAEADPEDDEEDDGEEILGLPSEFNPQELDTYDLGTLASYELKLRIGLAFDLLCEVREGVKHAAANLAQKKKDSRTKKDHLRGQSEINKSRQLGERKAYEYNHNYERIATLRTLLKQPANKDEMEGRLRRIDLNKDLKMVSLTVSKSVGDGELLAHPSWIWSAFDPPKDKRQQASDCAHWHRARMAKAQADAHVNLTCADFRAAIRGLDCMSTCWNNVAEGTDSDLSDGARAYAYQQVHMYIKMRDELKAAYAKALKPGADSEALDHHLVSVQLYSAPYARWLTWFYSLSVITLSHW
;
A
#
# COMPACT_ATOMS: atom_id res chain seq x y z
N MET A 1 -44.20 -35.50 32.16
CA MET A 1 -43.32 -36.59 31.68
C MET A 1 -41.88 -36.13 31.83
N PRO A 2 -41.01 -36.93 32.48
CA PRO A 2 -39.61 -36.57 32.68
C PRO A 2 -38.83 -36.63 31.36
N LEU A 3 -37.87 -35.71 31.23
CA LEU A 3 -37.01 -35.52 30.06
C LEU A 3 -36.10 -36.74 29.87
N LEU A 4 -36.04 -37.25 28.63
CA LEU A 4 -35.13 -38.30 28.21
C LEU A 4 -33.68 -37.79 28.22
N PRO A 5 -32.70 -38.61 28.63
CA PRO A 5 -31.28 -38.25 28.54
C PRO A 5 -30.81 -38.32 27.08
N VAL A 6 -30.13 -37.27 26.63
CA VAL A 6 -29.39 -37.26 25.37
C VAL A 6 -28.08 -38.03 25.60
N PRO A 7 -27.75 -39.06 24.80
CA PRO A 7 -26.48 -39.76 24.94
C PRO A 7 -25.30 -38.88 24.51
N ASP A 8 -24.23 -38.98 25.29
CA ASP A 8 -22.89 -38.44 25.04
C ASP A 8 -22.26 -39.03 23.76
N ASN A 9 -21.34 -38.22 23.21
CA ASN A 9 -20.25 -38.59 22.29
C ASN A 9 -20.61 -39.08 20.88
N ALA A 10 -20.50 -38.14 19.93
CA ALA A 10 -19.91 -38.41 18.62
C ALA A 10 -18.83 -37.34 18.39
N GLU A 11 -17.62 -37.69 18.81
CA GLU A 11 -16.36 -37.45 18.09
C GLU A 11 -16.17 -36.05 17.51
N ALA A 12 -15.50 -35.20 18.30
CA ALA A 12 -14.63 -34.19 17.73
C ALA A 12 -13.55 -34.93 16.95
N ASP A 13 -13.65 -34.90 15.63
CA ASP A 13 -12.66 -35.38 14.67
C ASP A 13 -11.30 -34.70 14.95
N PRO A 14 -10.29 -35.42 15.48
CA PRO A 14 -8.94 -34.91 15.64
C PRO A 14 -8.07 -35.55 14.54
N GLU A 15 -8.48 -35.46 13.27
CA GLU A 15 -7.58 -35.77 12.15
C GLU A 15 -6.80 -34.50 11.76
N ASP A 16 -5.88 -34.12 12.63
CA ASP A 16 -4.59 -33.56 12.23
C ASP A 16 -3.58 -34.42 12.99
N ASP A 17 -3.43 -35.67 12.56
CA ASP A 17 -2.22 -36.44 12.80
C ASP A 17 -1.09 -35.64 12.13
N GLU A 18 -0.52 -34.69 12.87
CA GLU A 18 0.84 -34.21 12.63
C GLU A 18 1.74 -35.42 12.90
N GLU A 19 1.81 -36.34 11.94
CA GLU A 19 2.97 -37.20 11.78
C GLU A 19 4.15 -36.23 11.68
N ASP A 20 4.85 -36.08 12.81
CA ASP A 20 6.20 -35.57 12.86
C ASP A 20 7.05 -36.58 12.08
N ASP A 21 6.97 -36.47 10.76
CA ASP A 21 7.80 -37.15 9.78
C ASP A 21 9.22 -36.66 10.04
N GLY A 22 9.88 -37.27 11.02
CA GLY A 22 11.21 -36.88 11.44
C GLY A 22 12.08 -36.61 10.21
N GLU A 23 12.61 -35.38 10.14
CA GLU A 23 13.22 -34.77 8.95
C GLU A 23 13.87 -35.82 8.03
N GLU A 24 13.11 -36.28 7.02
CA GLU A 24 13.56 -37.36 6.15
C GLU A 24 14.84 -36.88 5.47
N ILE A 25 15.96 -37.54 5.77
CA ILE A 25 17.26 -37.20 5.18
C ILE A 25 17.20 -37.65 3.72
N LEU A 26 16.81 -36.73 2.85
CA LEU A 26 16.65 -36.97 1.43
C LEU A 26 18.00 -37.10 0.71
N GLY A 27 19.11 -36.75 1.37
CA GLY A 27 20.45 -36.81 0.78
C GLY A 27 20.59 -35.80 -0.36
N LEU A 28 19.98 -34.63 -0.20
CA LEU A 28 20.04 -33.58 -1.23
C LEU A 28 21.37 -32.81 -1.14
N PRO A 29 21.90 -32.28 -2.25
CA PRO A 29 23.13 -31.48 -2.24
C PRO A 29 23.17 -30.35 -1.20
N SER A 30 22.03 -29.77 -0.83
CA SER A 30 21.92 -28.75 0.23
C SER A 30 22.15 -29.26 1.67
N GLU A 31 22.25 -30.58 1.87
CA GLU A 31 22.52 -31.23 3.17
C GLU A 31 24.00 -31.59 3.35
N PHE A 32 24.79 -31.55 2.28
CA PHE A 32 26.22 -31.88 2.32
C PHE A 32 27.09 -30.67 2.67
N ASN A 33 28.26 -30.95 3.24
CA ASN A 33 29.29 -29.94 3.43
C ASN A 33 30.08 -29.71 2.11
N PRO A 34 30.83 -28.59 1.98
CA PRO A 34 31.59 -28.31 0.74
C PRO A 34 32.59 -29.40 0.35
N GLN A 35 33.19 -30.08 1.34
CA GLN A 35 34.20 -31.12 1.08
C GLN A 35 33.56 -32.39 0.54
N GLU A 36 32.40 -32.77 1.06
CA GLU A 36 31.57 -33.89 0.59
C GLU A 36 31.03 -33.61 -0.81
N LEU A 37 30.59 -32.39 -1.08
CA LEU A 37 30.11 -32.00 -2.40
C LEU A 37 31.17 -32.22 -3.49
N ASP A 38 32.42 -31.86 -3.19
CA ASP A 38 33.57 -32.08 -4.08
C ASP A 38 33.97 -33.56 -4.14
N THR A 39 33.91 -34.27 -3.00
CA THR A 39 34.26 -35.70 -2.91
C THR A 39 33.31 -36.57 -3.74
N TYR A 40 32.02 -36.23 -3.75
CA TYR A 40 30.97 -36.98 -4.46
C TYR A 40 30.64 -36.39 -5.85
N ASP A 41 31.37 -35.35 -6.30
CA ASP A 41 31.16 -34.65 -7.59
C ASP A 41 29.69 -34.19 -7.81
N LEU A 42 29.07 -33.65 -6.74
CA LEU A 42 27.65 -33.27 -6.73
C LEU A 42 27.39 -31.85 -7.27
N GLY A 43 28.41 -31.15 -7.79
CA GLY A 43 28.31 -29.76 -8.20
C GLY A 43 27.23 -29.51 -9.26
N THR A 44 27.10 -30.43 -10.23
CA THR A 44 26.05 -30.33 -11.27
C THR A 44 24.66 -30.53 -10.66
N LEU A 45 24.50 -31.51 -9.77
CA LEU A 45 23.23 -31.80 -9.12
C LEU A 45 22.79 -30.64 -8.21
N ALA A 46 23.72 -30.07 -7.45
CA ALA A 46 23.50 -28.88 -6.63
C ALA A 46 23.01 -27.68 -7.46
N SER A 47 23.53 -27.51 -8.68
CA SER A 47 23.08 -26.44 -9.58
C SER A 47 21.64 -26.63 -10.06
N TYR A 48 21.21 -27.88 -10.28
CA TYR A 48 19.82 -28.19 -10.64
C TYR A 48 18.89 -28.05 -9.45
N GLU A 49 19.29 -28.53 -8.27
CA GLU A 49 18.55 -28.35 -7.03
C GLU A 49 18.31 -26.86 -6.75
N LEU A 50 19.34 -26.02 -6.91
CA LEU A 50 19.22 -24.57 -6.72
C LEU A 50 18.12 -23.99 -7.62
N LYS A 51 18.09 -24.34 -8.91
CA LYS A 51 17.07 -23.86 -9.86
C LYS A 51 15.66 -24.34 -9.48
N LEU A 52 15.52 -25.62 -9.09
CA LEU A 52 14.24 -26.17 -8.65
C LEU A 52 13.72 -25.48 -7.38
N ARG A 53 14.60 -25.26 -6.40
CA ARG A 53 14.25 -24.56 -5.15
C ARG A 53 13.86 -23.11 -5.39
N ILE A 54 14.52 -22.42 -6.34
CA ILE A 54 14.14 -21.07 -6.73
C ILE A 54 12.73 -21.06 -7.33
N GLY A 55 12.42 -21.99 -8.23
CA GLY A 55 11.07 -22.16 -8.77
C GLY A 55 10.03 -22.40 -7.66
N LEU A 56 10.31 -23.36 -6.78
CA LEU A 56 9.47 -23.66 -5.62
C LEU A 56 9.29 -22.44 -4.70
N ALA A 57 10.32 -21.61 -4.52
CA ALA A 57 10.21 -20.39 -3.72
C ALA A 57 9.19 -19.40 -4.33
N PHE A 58 9.11 -19.30 -5.65
CA PHE A 58 8.11 -18.46 -6.31
C PHE A 58 6.69 -19.02 -6.16
N ASP A 59 6.53 -20.34 -6.29
CA ASP A 59 5.24 -21.01 -6.11
C ASP A 59 4.74 -20.84 -4.67
N LEU A 60 5.58 -21.15 -3.67
CA LEU A 60 5.27 -20.97 -2.25
C LEU A 60 4.95 -19.50 -1.92
N LEU A 61 5.67 -18.55 -2.52
CA LEU A 61 5.39 -17.13 -2.33
C LEU A 61 4.04 -16.71 -2.93
N CYS A 62 3.62 -17.33 -4.03
CA CYS A 62 2.26 -17.17 -4.57
C CYS A 62 1.21 -17.73 -3.59
N GLU A 63 1.42 -18.93 -3.05
CA GLU A 63 0.51 -19.54 -2.07
C GLU A 63 0.40 -18.71 -0.78
N VAL A 64 1.51 -18.19 -0.26
CA VAL A 64 1.50 -17.28 0.90
C VAL A 64 0.65 -16.05 0.61
N ARG A 65 0.87 -15.41 -0.56
CA ARG A 65 0.07 -14.24 -0.96
C ARG A 65 -1.41 -14.58 -1.05
N GLU A 66 -1.77 -15.73 -1.62
CA GLU A 66 -3.16 -16.19 -1.71
C GLU A 66 -3.77 -16.43 -0.32
N GLY A 67 -3.06 -17.10 0.59
CA GLY A 67 -3.50 -17.29 1.97
C GLY A 67 -3.79 -15.96 2.68
N VAL A 68 -2.89 -14.98 2.54
CA VAL A 68 -3.11 -13.64 3.11
C VAL A 68 -4.30 -12.92 2.45
N LYS A 69 -4.49 -13.06 1.12
CA LYS A 69 -5.65 -12.51 0.41
C LYS A 69 -6.96 -13.13 0.91
N HIS A 70 -7.01 -14.45 1.08
CA HIS A 70 -8.16 -15.17 1.61
C HIS A 70 -8.50 -14.72 3.03
N ALA A 71 -7.50 -14.59 3.91
CA ALA A 71 -7.70 -14.11 5.27
C ALA A 71 -8.31 -12.69 5.30
N ALA A 72 -7.83 -11.78 4.45
CA ALA A 72 -8.37 -10.42 4.37
C ALA A 72 -9.78 -10.38 3.75
N ALA A 73 -10.05 -11.20 2.73
CA ALA A 73 -11.39 -11.32 2.15
C ALA A 73 -12.40 -11.84 3.18
N ASN A 74 -12.03 -12.87 3.95
CA ASN A 74 -12.85 -13.41 5.04
C ASN A 74 -13.07 -12.39 6.15
N LEU A 75 -12.07 -11.57 6.47
CA LEU A 75 -12.21 -10.47 7.42
C LEU A 75 -13.20 -9.40 6.93
N ALA A 76 -13.15 -9.04 5.65
CA ALA A 76 -14.11 -8.12 5.05
C ALA A 76 -15.53 -8.70 5.03
N GLN A 77 -15.68 -9.98 4.68
CA GLN A 77 -16.97 -10.67 4.69
C GLN A 77 -17.56 -10.75 6.10
N LYS A 78 -16.73 -11.10 7.09
CA LYS A 78 -17.13 -11.13 8.51
C LYS A 78 -17.67 -9.77 8.97
N LYS A 79 -17.00 -8.67 8.59
CA LYS A 79 -17.46 -7.31 8.93
C LYS A 79 -18.83 -6.98 8.32
N LYS A 80 -19.16 -7.53 7.16
CA LYS A 80 -20.43 -7.27 6.45
C LYS A 80 -21.59 -8.15 6.94
N ASP A 81 -21.31 -9.43 7.17
CA ASP A 81 -22.36 -10.44 7.28
C ASP A 81 -22.58 -10.97 8.71
N SER A 82 -21.62 -10.79 9.62
CA SER A 82 -21.77 -11.32 10.97
C SER A 82 -22.71 -10.46 11.81
N ARG A 83 -23.96 -10.94 11.95
CA ARG A 83 -25.00 -10.32 12.80
C ARG A 83 -25.21 -11.08 14.11
N THR A 84 -25.03 -12.40 14.09
CA THR A 84 -25.24 -13.28 15.24
C THR A 84 -23.91 -13.72 15.85
N LYS A 85 -23.90 -14.08 17.14
CA LYS A 85 -22.73 -14.69 17.81
C LYS A 85 -22.22 -15.94 17.07
N LYS A 86 -23.13 -16.77 16.54
CA LYS A 86 -22.79 -17.96 15.74
C LYS A 86 -22.05 -17.59 14.45
N ASP A 87 -22.52 -16.55 13.74
CA ASP A 87 -21.91 -16.06 12.50
C ASP A 87 -20.52 -15.47 12.78
N HIS A 88 -20.36 -14.75 13.89
CA HIS A 88 -19.07 -14.24 14.33
C HIS A 88 -18.06 -15.36 14.62
N LEU A 89 -18.48 -16.43 15.29
CA LEU A 89 -17.62 -17.58 15.59
C LEU A 89 -17.21 -18.33 14.31
N ARG A 90 -18.17 -18.60 13.42
CA ARG A 90 -17.89 -19.22 12.11
C ARG A 90 -16.94 -18.36 11.28
N GLY A 91 -17.24 -17.06 11.14
CA GLY A 91 -16.37 -16.14 10.41
C GLY A 91 -14.97 -16.03 11.03
N GLN A 92 -14.84 -16.13 12.35
CA GLN A 92 -13.53 -16.15 13.00
C GLN A 92 -12.76 -17.45 12.72
N SER A 93 -13.45 -18.61 12.72
CA SER A 93 -12.84 -19.90 12.37
C SER A 93 -12.27 -19.90 10.95
N GLU A 94 -13.03 -19.40 9.97
CA GLU A 94 -12.57 -19.30 8.57
C GLU A 94 -11.36 -18.36 8.40
N ILE A 95 -11.35 -17.24 9.14
CA ILE A 95 -10.19 -16.32 9.17
C ILE A 95 -8.97 -17.03 9.76
N ASN A 96 -9.14 -17.76 10.87
CA ASN A 96 -8.05 -18.47 11.53
C ASN A 96 -7.47 -19.56 10.62
N LYS A 97 -8.33 -20.37 9.96
CA LYS A 97 -7.89 -21.38 8.98
C LYS A 97 -7.06 -20.76 7.85
N SER A 98 -7.54 -19.65 7.28
CA SER A 98 -6.82 -18.96 6.20
C SER A 98 -5.47 -18.40 6.66
N ARG A 99 -5.38 -17.91 7.90
CA ARG A 99 -4.13 -17.43 8.50
C ARG A 99 -3.15 -18.56 8.77
N GLN A 100 -3.60 -19.64 9.38
CA GLN A 100 -2.79 -20.83 9.66
C GLN A 100 -2.21 -21.41 8.37
N LEU A 101 -3.01 -21.49 7.30
CA LEU A 101 -2.52 -21.93 5.99
C LEU A 101 -1.43 -20.99 5.46
N GLY A 102 -1.64 -19.67 5.51
CA GLY A 102 -0.64 -18.69 5.08
C GLY A 102 0.65 -18.72 5.91
N GLU A 103 0.54 -18.93 7.22
CA GLU A 103 1.68 -19.09 8.13
C GLU A 103 2.45 -20.38 7.83
N ARG A 104 1.76 -21.51 7.66
CA ARG A 104 2.36 -22.80 7.28
C ARG A 104 3.15 -22.68 5.97
N LYS A 105 2.56 -22.10 4.93
CA LYS A 105 3.25 -21.86 3.64
C LYS A 105 4.42 -20.88 3.78
N ALA A 106 4.36 -19.93 4.69
CA ALA A 106 5.47 -19.03 4.97
C ALA A 106 6.62 -19.74 5.71
N TYR A 107 6.33 -20.71 6.57
CA TYR A 107 7.34 -21.59 7.16
C TYR A 107 8.02 -22.47 6.09
N GLU A 108 7.24 -23.12 5.23
CA GLU A 108 7.77 -23.90 4.10
C GLU A 108 8.66 -23.04 3.19
N TYR A 109 8.22 -21.81 2.88
CA TYR A 109 9.02 -20.86 2.12
C TYR A 109 10.34 -20.52 2.81
N ASN A 110 10.30 -20.22 4.12
CA ASN A 110 11.49 -19.85 4.88
C ASN A 110 12.50 -21.01 4.96
N HIS A 111 12.01 -22.24 5.16
CA HIS A 111 12.84 -23.44 5.10
C HIS A 111 13.51 -23.58 3.72
N ASN A 112 12.73 -23.47 2.64
CA ASN A 112 13.27 -23.53 1.29
C ASN A 112 14.29 -22.39 1.00
N TYR A 113 14.03 -21.18 1.50
CA TYR A 113 14.93 -20.04 1.36
C TYR A 113 16.27 -20.27 2.07
N GLU A 114 16.27 -20.90 3.25
CA GLU A 114 17.50 -21.30 3.95
C GLU A 114 18.31 -22.29 3.11
N ARG A 115 17.66 -23.29 2.49
CA ARG A 115 18.33 -24.24 1.59
C ARG A 115 18.91 -23.56 0.34
N ILE A 116 18.22 -22.57 -0.24
CA ILE A 116 18.75 -21.74 -1.34
C ILE A 116 20.01 -20.98 -0.91
N ALA A 117 20.00 -20.39 0.29
CA ALA A 117 21.14 -19.66 0.83
C ALA A 117 22.37 -20.58 1.03
N THR A 118 22.14 -21.79 1.55
CA THR A 118 23.18 -22.82 1.68
C THR A 118 23.76 -23.20 0.32
N LEU A 119 22.92 -23.54 -0.67
CA LEU A 119 23.37 -23.92 -2.01
C LEU A 119 24.17 -22.82 -2.72
N ARG A 120 23.72 -21.57 -2.61
CA ARG A 120 24.47 -20.41 -3.16
C ARG A 120 25.85 -20.28 -2.55
N THR A 121 25.98 -20.56 -1.26
CA THR A 121 27.26 -20.55 -0.54
C THR A 121 28.15 -21.70 -1.01
N LEU A 122 27.60 -22.92 -1.11
CA LEU A 122 28.32 -24.11 -1.57
C LEU A 122 28.83 -23.94 -3.01
N LEU A 123 27.98 -23.46 -3.91
CA LEU A 123 28.30 -23.26 -5.34
C LEU A 123 29.12 -22.00 -5.61
N LYS A 124 29.37 -21.16 -4.60
CA LYS A 124 29.99 -19.82 -4.75
C LYS A 124 29.27 -18.95 -5.79
N GLN A 125 27.95 -19.09 -5.88
CA GLN A 125 27.08 -18.37 -6.80
C GLN A 125 26.25 -17.34 -6.00
N PRO A 126 26.75 -16.11 -5.80
CA PRO A 126 26.00 -15.08 -5.10
C PRO A 126 24.79 -14.64 -5.94
N ALA A 127 23.73 -14.24 -5.25
CA ALA A 127 22.52 -13.78 -5.92
C ALA A 127 22.76 -12.45 -6.64
N ASN A 128 22.42 -12.38 -7.92
CA ASN A 128 22.42 -11.12 -8.66
C ASN A 128 21.20 -10.27 -8.26
N LYS A 129 21.44 -9.09 -7.66
CA LYS A 129 20.37 -8.23 -7.14
C LYS A 129 19.42 -7.70 -8.22
N ASP A 130 19.88 -7.63 -9.46
CA ASP A 130 19.09 -7.12 -10.58
C ASP A 130 18.11 -8.19 -11.10
N GLU A 131 18.43 -9.47 -10.89
CA GLU A 131 17.62 -10.61 -11.29
C GLU A 131 16.50 -10.89 -10.27
N MET A 132 15.43 -11.52 -10.75
CA MET A 132 14.26 -11.86 -9.92
C MET A 132 14.67 -12.70 -8.71
N GLU A 133 15.59 -13.65 -8.90
CA GLU A 133 16.06 -14.56 -7.85
C GLU A 133 16.83 -13.85 -6.73
N GLY A 134 17.46 -12.70 -7.02
CA GLY A 134 18.16 -11.89 -6.02
C GLY A 134 17.26 -10.98 -5.22
N ARG A 135 15.97 -10.89 -5.58
CA ARG A 135 14.96 -10.16 -4.80
C ARG A 135 14.27 -11.02 -3.75
N LEU A 136 14.45 -12.34 -3.76
CA LEU A 136 13.97 -13.25 -2.73
C LEU A 136 14.59 -12.89 -1.36
N ARG A 137 13.79 -12.93 -0.29
CA ARG A 137 14.20 -12.60 1.08
C ARG A 137 13.48 -13.53 2.05
N ARG A 138 14.02 -13.69 3.26
CA ARG A 138 13.30 -14.37 4.34
C ARG A 138 12.02 -13.60 4.70
N ILE A 139 10.92 -14.32 4.91
CA ILE A 139 9.64 -13.76 5.36
C ILE A 139 9.67 -13.58 6.88
N ASP A 140 9.39 -12.37 7.36
CA ASP A 140 9.09 -12.11 8.77
C ASP A 140 7.60 -12.39 9.03
N LEU A 141 7.30 -13.50 9.67
CA LEU A 141 5.93 -13.97 9.94
C LEU A 141 5.07 -12.92 10.66
N ASN A 142 5.67 -12.07 11.49
CA ASN A 142 4.95 -11.07 12.28
C ASN A 142 4.63 -9.79 11.51
N LYS A 143 5.39 -9.51 10.44
CA LYS A 143 5.31 -8.23 9.70
C LYS A 143 4.81 -8.44 8.28
N ASP A 144 5.35 -9.42 7.58
CA ASP A 144 5.14 -9.60 6.15
C ASP A 144 3.78 -10.20 5.79
N LEU A 145 3.20 -10.99 6.70
CA LEU A 145 1.88 -11.61 6.50
C LEU A 145 0.70 -10.65 6.74
N LYS A 146 0.98 -9.39 7.12
CA LYS A 146 -0.04 -8.38 7.33
C LYS A 146 -0.46 -7.78 5.98
N MET A 147 -1.75 -7.80 5.69
CA MET A 147 -2.32 -7.11 4.53
C MET A 147 -3.42 -6.14 4.95
N VAL A 148 -3.43 -5.00 4.27
CA VAL A 148 -4.47 -3.98 4.41
C VAL A 148 -5.75 -4.47 3.74
N SER A 149 -6.90 -4.13 4.31
CA SER A 149 -8.22 -4.51 3.78
C SER A 149 -8.35 -4.19 2.29
N LEU A 150 -8.67 -5.20 1.47
CA LEU A 150 -8.80 -5.05 0.01
C LEU A 150 -10.08 -4.30 -0.40
N THR A 151 -11.05 -4.14 0.50
CA THR A 151 -12.42 -3.73 0.17
C THR A 151 -12.83 -2.37 0.73
N VAL A 152 -12.17 -1.87 1.78
CA VAL A 152 -12.59 -0.66 2.49
C VAL A 152 -11.71 0.52 2.06
N SER A 153 -12.33 1.67 1.79
CA SER A 153 -11.64 2.96 1.66
C SER A 153 -10.87 3.23 2.96
N LYS A 154 -9.54 3.26 2.85
CA LYS A 154 -8.50 3.56 3.86
C LYS A 154 -9.07 3.94 5.24
N SER A 155 -8.90 3.07 6.24
CA SER A 155 -9.16 3.46 7.63
C SER A 155 -7.98 4.25 8.20
N VAL A 156 -8.25 5.12 9.17
CA VAL A 156 -7.22 5.89 9.88
C VAL A 156 -6.28 4.90 10.58
N GLY A 157 -5.00 4.89 10.19
CA GLY A 157 -3.99 3.91 10.65
C GLY A 157 -3.48 2.95 9.57
N ASP A 158 -4.24 2.74 8.48
CA ASP A 158 -3.77 1.95 7.32
C ASP A 158 -2.66 2.65 6.53
N GLY A 159 -2.44 3.95 6.81
CA GLY A 159 -1.43 4.77 6.14
C GLY A 159 -0.02 4.23 6.27
N GLU A 160 0.38 3.67 7.41
CA GLU A 160 1.75 3.14 7.60
C GLU A 160 1.95 1.77 6.93
N LEU A 161 0.93 0.91 7.00
CA LEU A 161 0.94 -0.41 6.34
C LEU A 161 0.88 -0.31 4.81
N LEU A 162 0.19 0.71 4.28
CA LEU A 162 0.20 1.04 2.85
C LEU A 162 1.47 1.80 2.43
N ALA A 163 2.22 2.38 3.39
CA ALA A 163 3.47 3.08 3.12
C ALA A 163 4.59 2.15 2.73
N HIS A 164 4.64 1.07 3.49
CA HIS A 164 5.65 0.05 3.44
C HIS A 164 4.90 -1.27 3.26
N PRO A 165 4.28 -1.50 2.07
CA PRO A 165 3.73 -2.80 1.78
C PRO A 165 4.86 -3.81 1.91
N SER A 166 4.58 -4.94 2.57
CA SER A 166 5.57 -6.00 2.72
C SER A 166 6.23 -6.31 1.38
N TRP A 167 7.52 -6.64 1.42
CA TRP A 167 8.31 -6.94 0.23
C TRP A 167 7.68 -8.09 -0.58
N ILE A 168 6.93 -8.99 0.08
CA ILE A 168 6.19 -10.06 -0.59
C ILE A 168 5.18 -9.50 -1.59
N TRP A 169 4.74 -8.25 -1.52
CA TRP A 169 3.81 -7.64 -2.47
C TRP A 169 4.48 -6.83 -3.58
N SER A 170 5.73 -6.42 -3.39
CA SER A 170 6.42 -5.44 -4.27
C SER A 170 7.64 -6.00 -5.00
N ALA A 171 8.14 -7.19 -4.61
CA ALA A 171 9.40 -7.71 -5.13
C ALA A 171 9.35 -8.13 -6.61
N PHE A 172 8.17 -8.47 -7.12
CA PHE A 172 8.02 -9.06 -8.45
C PHE A 172 7.03 -8.26 -9.27
N ASP A 173 7.45 -7.88 -10.48
CA ASP A 173 6.53 -7.30 -11.45
C ASP A 173 5.38 -8.29 -11.63
N PRO A 174 4.12 -7.80 -11.65
CA PRO A 174 3.02 -8.70 -11.91
C PRO A 174 3.28 -9.43 -13.22
N PRO A 175 3.04 -10.76 -13.27
CA PRO A 175 3.17 -11.48 -14.52
C PRO A 175 2.34 -10.76 -15.59
N LYS A 176 2.94 -10.52 -16.77
CA LYS A 176 2.27 -9.89 -17.91
C LYS A 176 1.06 -10.69 -18.42
N ASP A 177 0.85 -11.87 -17.85
CA ASP A 177 -0.26 -12.74 -18.18
C ASP A 177 -1.60 -12.17 -17.73
N LYS A 178 -2.58 -12.38 -18.61
CA LYS A 178 -4.00 -11.99 -18.46
C LYS A 178 -4.71 -12.65 -17.27
N ARG A 179 -4.00 -13.41 -16.43
CA ARG A 179 -4.50 -14.10 -15.23
C ARG A 179 -4.13 -13.36 -13.94
N GLN A 180 -3.91 -12.04 -13.98
CA GLN A 180 -4.03 -11.27 -12.74
C GLN A 180 -5.40 -11.57 -12.13
N GLN A 181 -5.41 -12.04 -10.89
CA GLN A 181 -6.65 -12.24 -10.14
C GLN A 181 -7.46 -10.94 -10.24
N ALA A 182 -8.73 -11.04 -10.62
CA ALA A 182 -9.59 -9.87 -10.84
C ALA A 182 -9.62 -8.90 -9.65
N SER A 183 -9.36 -9.40 -8.43
CA SER A 183 -9.19 -8.61 -7.21
C SER A 183 -8.02 -7.61 -7.28
N ASP A 184 -6.90 -7.99 -7.88
CA ASP A 184 -5.69 -7.17 -7.97
C ASP A 184 -5.91 -6.04 -8.99
N CYS A 185 -6.56 -6.35 -10.12
CA CYS A 185 -7.00 -5.35 -11.09
C CYS A 185 -7.99 -4.36 -10.45
N ALA A 186 -8.98 -4.86 -9.69
CA ALA A 186 -9.96 -4.01 -9.02
C ALA A 186 -9.31 -3.08 -7.98
N HIS A 187 -8.36 -3.59 -7.18
CA HIS A 187 -7.60 -2.77 -6.25
C HIS A 187 -6.80 -1.68 -6.97
N TRP A 188 -6.11 -2.04 -8.05
CA TRP A 188 -5.37 -1.11 -8.88
C TRP A 188 -6.27 0.00 -9.46
N HIS A 189 -7.44 -0.37 -10.01
CA HIS A 189 -8.41 0.60 -10.52
C HIS A 189 -8.91 1.53 -9.43
N ARG A 190 -9.23 1.03 -8.22
CA ARG A 190 -9.64 1.87 -7.09
C ARG A 190 -8.54 2.82 -6.66
N ALA A 191 -7.30 2.36 -6.56
CA ALA A 191 -6.16 3.21 -6.22
C ALA A 191 -5.93 4.30 -7.27
N ARG A 192 -6.04 3.95 -8.56
CA ARG A 192 -5.97 4.89 -9.68
C ARG A 192 -7.08 5.94 -9.61
N MET A 193 -8.31 5.54 -9.35
CA MET A 193 -9.45 6.46 -9.22
C MET A 193 -9.31 7.39 -8.01
N ALA A 194 -8.87 6.86 -6.86
CA ALA A 194 -8.62 7.66 -5.67
C ALA A 194 -7.53 8.71 -5.90
N LYS A 195 -6.47 8.36 -6.65
CA LYS A 195 -5.46 9.34 -7.09
C LYS A 195 -6.10 10.41 -7.98
N ALA A 196 -6.83 10.02 -9.01
CA ALA A 196 -7.47 10.97 -9.92
C ALA A 196 -8.44 11.93 -9.19
N GLN A 197 -9.16 11.43 -8.18
CA GLN A 197 -10.01 12.26 -7.32
C GLN A 197 -9.20 13.23 -6.45
N ALA A 198 -8.11 12.77 -5.84
CA ALA A 198 -7.22 13.63 -5.06
C ALA A 198 -6.60 14.72 -5.94
N ASP A 199 -6.14 14.36 -7.14
CA ASP A 199 -5.59 15.30 -8.12
C ASP A 199 -6.64 16.35 -8.55
N ALA A 200 -7.88 15.91 -8.80
CA ALA A 200 -9.00 16.79 -9.12
C ALA A 200 -9.36 17.74 -7.96
N HIS A 201 -9.34 17.25 -6.72
CA HIS A 201 -9.60 18.07 -5.54
C HIS A 201 -8.53 19.14 -5.36
N VAL A 202 -7.24 18.78 -5.50
CA VAL A 202 -6.13 19.75 -5.44
C VAL A 202 -6.30 20.83 -6.52
N ASN A 203 -6.69 20.44 -7.73
CA ASN A 203 -6.97 21.38 -8.82
C ASN A 203 -8.08 22.36 -8.49
N LEU A 204 -9.20 21.84 -8.00
CA LEU A 204 -10.35 22.66 -7.65
C LEU A 204 -9.98 23.63 -6.54
N THR A 205 -9.32 23.16 -5.48
CA THR A 205 -8.86 24.02 -4.38
C THR A 205 -7.90 25.11 -4.86
N CYS A 206 -6.95 24.78 -5.74
CA CYS A 206 -6.05 25.79 -6.32
C CYS A 206 -6.79 26.79 -7.21
N ALA A 207 -7.81 26.35 -7.95
CA ALA A 207 -8.68 27.23 -8.73
C ALA A 207 -9.50 28.16 -7.82
N ASP A 208 -10.03 27.65 -6.72
CA ASP A 208 -10.80 28.41 -5.73
C ASP A 208 -9.95 29.49 -5.06
N PHE A 209 -8.71 29.16 -4.63
CA PHE A 209 -7.79 30.16 -4.10
C PHE A 209 -7.53 31.29 -5.10
N ARG A 210 -7.26 30.95 -6.37
CA ARG A 210 -7.03 31.94 -7.43
C ARG A 210 -8.28 32.78 -7.72
N ALA A 211 -9.45 32.16 -7.76
CA ALA A 211 -10.72 32.85 -7.97
C ALA A 211 -11.02 33.81 -6.82
N ALA A 212 -10.81 33.39 -5.57
CA ALA A 212 -10.99 34.22 -4.40
C ALA A 212 -10.02 35.41 -4.36
N ILE A 213 -8.73 35.19 -4.67
CA ILE A 213 -7.74 36.28 -4.79
C ILE A 213 -8.19 37.30 -5.84
N ARG A 214 -8.58 36.85 -7.05
CA ARG A 214 -9.09 37.74 -8.11
C ARG A 214 -10.37 38.47 -7.70
N GLY A 215 -11.27 37.80 -6.97
CA GLY A 215 -12.49 38.41 -6.44
C GLY A 215 -12.18 39.54 -5.47
N LEU A 216 -11.24 39.35 -4.55
CA LEU A 216 -10.81 40.37 -3.59
C LEU A 216 -10.11 41.54 -4.29
N ASP A 217 -9.28 41.28 -5.32
CA ASP A 217 -8.67 42.31 -6.18
C ASP A 217 -9.73 43.12 -6.95
N CYS A 218 -10.75 42.45 -7.48
CA CYS A 218 -11.86 43.12 -8.16
C CYS A 218 -12.63 44.03 -7.19
N MET A 219 -12.95 43.53 -5.99
CA MET A 219 -13.66 44.31 -4.97
C MET A 219 -12.86 45.52 -4.50
N SER A 220 -11.55 45.37 -4.27
CA SER A 220 -10.69 46.51 -3.91
C SER A 220 -10.65 47.55 -5.02
N THR A 221 -10.57 47.12 -6.28
CA THR A 221 -10.60 48.03 -7.45
C THR A 221 -11.94 48.76 -7.56
N CYS A 222 -13.07 48.07 -7.40
CA CYS A 222 -14.40 48.68 -7.42
C CYS A 222 -14.56 49.74 -6.33
N TRP A 223 -14.14 49.44 -5.09
CA TRP A 223 -14.18 50.42 -4.00
C TRP A 223 -13.23 51.59 -4.21
N ASN A 224 -12.07 51.35 -4.85
CA ASN A 224 -11.14 52.42 -5.18
C ASN A 224 -11.72 53.37 -6.23
N ASN A 225 -12.36 52.82 -7.27
CA ASN A 225 -13.05 53.61 -8.28
C ASN A 225 -14.19 54.44 -7.69
N VAL A 226 -14.89 53.94 -6.66
CA VAL A 226 -15.92 54.70 -5.92
C VAL A 226 -15.27 55.83 -5.10
N ALA A 227 -14.11 55.58 -4.49
CA ALA A 227 -13.40 56.59 -3.70
C ALA A 227 -12.79 57.71 -4.56
N GLU A 228 -12.28 57.36 -5.75
CA GLU A 228 -11.59 58.26 -6.70
C GLU A 228 -12.54 58.88 -7.75
N GLY A 229 -13.80 58.41 -7.82
CA GLY A 229 -14.78 58.84 -8.79
C GLY A 229 -15.07 60.35 -8.70
N THR A 230 -14.73 61.07 -9.77
CA THR A 230 -14.86 62.53 -9.87
C THR A 230 -16.30 63.01 -10.05
N ASP A 231 -17.22 62.13 -10.46
CA ASP A 231 -18.64 62.43 -10.70
C ASP A 231 -19.51 62.35 -9.43
N SER A 232 -18.91 62.17 -8.26
CA SER A 232 -19.64 61.78 -7.06
C SER A 232 -19.66 62.89 -6.00
N ASP A 233 -20.85 63.38 -5.67
CA ASP A 233 -21.17 64.18 -4.46
C ASP A 233 -20.99 63.35 -3.17
N LEU A 234 -19.94 62.52 -3.11
CA LEU A 234 -19.61 61.73 -1.93
C LEU A 234 -19.07 62.67 -0.85
N SER A 235 -19.68 62.60 0.32
CA SER A 235 -19.14 63.26 1.51
C SER A 235 -17.77 62.70 1.87
N ASP A 236 -16.95 63.51 2.54
CA ASP A 236 -15.61 63.11 2.99
C ASP A 236 -15.65 61.82 3.84
N GLY A 237 -16.70 61.65 4.64
CA GLY A 237 -16.91 60.43 5.43
C GLY A 237 -17.19 59.19 4.58
N ALA A 238 -17.99 59.32 3.52
CA ALA A 238 -18.26 58.21 2.59
C ALA A 238 -16.99 57.81 1.82
N ARG A 239 -16.16 58.79 1.44
CA ARG A 239 -14.87 58.56 0.78
C ARG A 239 -13.87 57.86 1.71
N ALA A 240 -13.77 58.31 2.97
CA ALA A 240 -12.93 57.66 3.97
C ALA A 240 -13.36 56.20 4.21
N TYR A 241 -14.66 55.93 4.25
CA TYR A 241 -15.18 54.56 4.36
C TYR A 241 -14.83 53.71 3.13
N ALA A 242 -14.95 54.25 1.91
CA ALA A 242 -14.57 53.54 0.69
C ALA A 242 -13.09 53.12 0.72
N TYR A 243 -12.17 54.03 1.10
CA TYR A 243 -10.76 53.69 1.27
C TYR A 243 -10.52 52.64 2.37
N GLN A 244 -11.29 52.68 3.46
CA GLN A 244 -11.23 51.64 4.48
C GLN A 244 -11.62 50.27 3.91
N GLN A 245 -12.65 50.19 3.05
CA GLN A 245 -13.04 48.97 2.36
C GLN A 245 -11.95 48.47 1.40
N VAL A 246 -11.34 49.37 0.62
CA VAL A 246 -10.18 49.03 -0.24
C VAL A 246 -9.08 48.36 0.57
N HIS A 247 -8.67 48.98 1.68
CA HIS A 247 -7.62 48.45 2.56
C HIS A 247 -8.01 47.10 3.18
N MET A 248 -9.27 46.92 3.57
CA MET A 248 -9.79 45.64 4.08
C MET A 248 -9.64 44.51 3.04
N TYR A 249 -10.09 44.73 1.80
CA TYR A 249 -10.00 43.73 0.74
C TYR A 249 -8.56 43.40 0.35
N ILE A 250 -7.67 44.41 0.32
CA ILE A 250 -6.23 44.21 0.11
C ILE A 250 -5.65 43.32 1.21
N LYS A 251 -5.95 43.61 2.47
CA LYS A 251 -5.47 42.81 3.61
C LYS A 251 -5.95 41.35 3.51
N MET A 252 -7.25 41.14 3.26
CA MET A 252 -7.80 39.78 3.11
C MET A 252 -7.14 39.02 1.95
N ARG A 253 -6.86 39.70 0.84
CA ARG A 253 -6.18 39.12 -0.32
C ARG A 253 -4.76 38.68 0.04
N ASP A 254 -4.01 39.51 0.75
CA ASP A 254 -2.62 39.25 1.09
C ASP A 254 -2.50 38.11 2.12
N GLU A 255 -3.41 38.05 3.09
CA GLU A 255 -3.55 36.91 4.00
C GLU A 255 -3.86 35.62 3.24
N LEU A 256 -4.77 35.68 2.26
CA LEU A 256 -5.11 34.51 1.44
C LEU A 256 -3.95 34.08 0.54
N LYS A 257 -3.21 35.02 -0.06
CA LYS A 257 -1.98 34.74 -0.83
C LYS A 257 -0.92 34.07 0.05
N ALA A 258 -0.72 34.56 1.27
CA ALA A 258 0.24 33.97 2.21
C ALA A 258 -0.17 32.55 2.63
N ALA A 259 -1.46 32.33 2.92
CA ALA A 259 -1.99 31.01 3.22
C ALA A 259 -1.83 30.05 2.03
N TYR A 260 -2.11 30.51 0.82
CA TYR A 260 -1.94 29.71 -0.41
C TYR A 260 -0.48 29.36 -0.67
N ALA A 261 0.44 30.32 -0.54
CA ALA A 261 1.88 30.09 -0.67
C ALA A 261 2.42 29.12 0.39
N LYS A 262 1.92 29.19 1.63
CA LYS A 262 2.29 28.25 2.71
C LYS A 262 1.78 26.83 2.44
N ALA A 263 0.62 26.69 1.81
CA ALA A 263 0.05 25.39 1.46
C ALA A 263 0.72 24.72 0.25
N LEU A 264 1.41 25.51 -0.60
CA LEU A 264 2.16 24.99 -1.74
C LEU A 264 3.47 24.32 -1.31
N LYS A 265 3.88 23.31 -2.07
CA LYS A 265 5.19 22.67 -1.89
C LYS A 265 6.30 23.68 -2.29
N PRO A 266 7.46 23.71 -1.60
CA PRO A 266 8.55 24.60 -1.96
C PRO A 266 8.98 24.41 -3.42
N GLY A 267 8.98 25.49 -4.21
CA GLY A 267 9.35 25.48 -5.63
C GLY A 267 8.24 25.04 -6.60
N ALA A 268 7.01 24.80 -6.13
CA ALA A 268 5.86 24.59 -7.00
C ALA A 268 5.39 25.94 -7.58
N ASP A 269 5.29 26.03 -8.90
CA ASP A 269 4.74 27.18 -9.59
C ASP A 269 3.23 27.27 -9.33
N SER A 270 2.79 28.39 -8.77
CA SER A 270 1.40 28.66 -8.42
C SER A 270 0.51 28.93 -9.64
N GLU A 271 1.10 29.27 -10.79
CA GLU A 271 0.37 29.52 -12.04
C GLU A 271 0.39 28.31 -12.99
N ALA A 272 1.48 27.52 -12.95
CA ALA A 272 1.68 26.36 -13.82
C ALA A 272 1.36 25.00 -13.17
N LEU A 273 0.51 24.97 -12.13
CA LEU A 273 0.00 23.72 -11.55
C LEU A 273 -1.00 23.05 -12.52
N ASP A 274 -0.46 22.58 -13.65
CA ASP A 274 -1.09 21.79 -14.69
C ASP A 274 -0.40 20.42 -14.70
N HIS A 275 -1.13 19.37 -14.31
CA HIS A 275 -0.53 18.09 -13.91
C HIS A 275 0.02 17.25 -15.07
N HIS A 276 -0.03 17.76 -16.29
CA HIS A 276 0.77 17.20 -17.37
C HIS A 276 2.27 17.24 -17.02
N LEU A 277 2.76 18.17 -16.19
CA LEU A 277 4.18 18.30 -15.86
C LEU A 277 4.63 17.66 -14.54
N VAL A 278 3.72 17.36 -13.60
CA VAL A 278 4.06 16.61 -12.38
C VAL A 278 4.33 15.12 -12.67
N SER A 279 4.06 14.65 -13.89
CA SER A 279 4.20 13.25 -14.31
C SER A 279 5.17 12.97 -15.47
N VAL A 280 5.80 13.99 -16.06
CA VAL A 280 6.68 13.80 -17.24
C VAL A 280 7.99 13.08 -16.93
N GLN A 281 8.38 12.96 -15.65
CA GLN A 281 9.57 12.23 -15.26
C GLN A 281 9.35 10.74 -14.93
N LEU A 282 8.30 10.11 -15.47
CA LEU A 282 7.99 8.69 -15.22
C LEU A 282 7.79 7.84 -16.48
N TYR A 283 8.27 8.28 -17.64
CA TYR A 283 8.31 7.44 -18.85
C TYR A 283 9.64 6.69 -19.06
N SER A 284 10.59 6.72 -18.12
CA SER A 284 11.81 5.89 -18.20
C SER A 284 12.38 5.46 -16.84
N ALA A 285 11.63 4.70 -16.03
CA ALA A 285 12.15 3.77 -15.02
C ALA A 285 11.00 3.00 -14.35
N PRO A 286 11.14 1.69 -14.07
CA PRO A 286 10.02 0.85 -13.66
C PRO A 286 9.64 1.11 -12.19
N TYR A 287 8.34 1.38 -12.00
CA TYR A 287 7.42 1.19 -10.87
C TYR A 287 7.83 1.20 -9.38
N ALA A 288 9.11 1.23 -9.00
CA ALA A 288 9.57 1.19 -7.61
C ALA A 288 9.61 2.55 -6.90
N ARG A 289 9.40 3.67 -7.62
CA ARG A 289 9.47 5.03 -7.05
C ARG A 289 8.13 5.66 -6.63
N TRP A 290 7.01 4.97 -6.88
CA TRP A 290 5.68 5.55 -6.65
C TRP A 290 5.25 5.58 -5.18
N LEU A 291 5.79 4.69 -4.34
CA LEU A 291 5.44 4.64 -2.92
C LEU A 291 6.14 5.74 -2.12
N THR A 292 7.37 6.14 -2.44
CA THR A 292 8.09 7.16 -1.66
C THR A 292 7.58 8.59 -1.92
N TRP A 293 7.03 8.89 -3.10
CA TRP A 293 6.50 10.22 -3.41
C TRP A 293 5.14 10.52 -2.75
N PHE A 294 4.32 9.51 -2.47
CA PHE A 294 3.04 9.68 -1.77
C PHE A 294 3.20 10.12 -0.29
N TYR A 295 4.32 9.79 0.36
CA TYR A 295 4.56 10.11 1.78
C TYR A 295 5.00 11.55 2.02
N SER A 296 5.74 12.16 1.09
CA SER A 296 6.20 13.54 1.30
C SER A 296 5.09 14.59 1.15
N LEU A 297 3.97 14.27 0.49
CA LEU A 297 2.84 15.19 0.31
C LEU A 297 1.74 14.99 1.38
N SER A 298 1.60 13.79 1.94
CA SER A 298 0.56 13.50 2.94
C SER A 298 0.94 13.94 4.36
N VAL A 299 2.24 14.06 4.65
CA VAL A 299 2.74 14.51 5.98
C VAL A 299 2.60 16.03 6.17
N ILE A 300 2.44 16.81 5.10
CA ILE A 300 2.35 18.28 5.21
C ILE A 300 0.93 18.75 5.58
N THR A 301 -0.12 17.95 5.35
CA THR A 301 -1.52 18.37 5.58
C THR A 301 -2.12 17.98 6.93
N LEU A 302 -1.36 17.33 7.84
CA LEU A 302 -1.91 16.83 9.11
C LEU A 302 -1.14 17.24 10.37
N SER A 303 -0.25 18.24 10.28
CA SER A 303 0.48 18.72 11.47
C SER A 303 -0.10 19.96 12.13
N HIS A 304 -1.10 20.65 11.57
CA HIS A 304 -1.76 21.79 12.23
C HIS A 304 -3.27 21.77 11.94
N TRP A 305 -4.00 20.97 12.70
CA TRP A 305 -5.34 21.24 13.22
C TRP A 305 -5.44 20.57 14.59
#